data_AF-A0A6C0F3Q6-F1
#
_entry.id   AF-A0A6C0F3Q6-F1
#
_cell.length_a   1.000
_cell.length_b   1.000
_cell.length_c   1.000
_cell.angle_alpha   90.00
_cell.angle_beta   90.00
_cell.angle_gamma   90.00
#
_symmetry.space_group_name_H-M   'P 1'
#
loop_
_entity.id
_entity.type
_entity.pdbx_description
1 polymer ?
#
loop_
_entity_poly.entity_id
_entity_poly.type
_entity_poly.pdbx_seq_one_letter_code
_entity_poly.pdbx_strand_id
1 'polypeptide(L)'
;MGDDNAYVSNKKALLIGCNYIGTKDELHGCINDVKFIKKKLEGSYGFSKSNIIIMTDKSKKPFYPTKTNILKTFISFLSSSTAGDLLFLLFSGHGSTTIDKNTDETNGLDEMIIPVDFNGIKDDDLKKCIDKYLHKDATLFAVFDSCFSGSVLDLKYQYTCTINNNKNIANAKNIDTLGNVIMISGCKDSQTSEDAYIKLPRGAFTWAFLNSLKDPNIITWKDLLSKIRGMLKGSDFKQIPQLSSGKPIDVNSKICFL
;
A
#
# COMPACT_ATOMS: atom_id res chain seq x y z
N MET A 1 -19.05 36.05 6.91
CA MET A 1 -18.27 35.80 5.68
C MET A 1 -17.02 35.05 6.10
N GLY A 2 -16.88 33.82 5.60
CA GLY A 2 -15.85 32.85 5.97
C GLY A 2 -16.49 31.51 6.28
N ASP A 3 -16.82 30.74 5.25
CA ASP A 3 -17.42 29.41 5.33
C ASP A 3 -16.50 28.43 6.09
N ASP A 4 -16.86 28.11 7.33
CA ASP A 4 -16.39 26.92 8.03
C ASP A 4 -17.14 25.67 7.54
N ASN A 5 -17.15 25.45 6.22
CA ASN A 5 -17.40 24.11 5.69
C ASN A 5 -16.15 23.29 5.96
N ALA A 6 -16.08 22.73 7.17
CA ALA A 6 -15.17 21.63 7.47
C ALA A 6 -15.37 20.58 6.37
N TYR A 7 -14.40 20.46 5.46
CA TYR A 7 -14.45 19.48 4.37
C TYR A 7 -14.74 18.12 5.02
N VAL A 8 -15.94 17.59 4.77
CA VAL A 8 -16.30 16.25 5.23
C VAL A 8 -15.38 15.31 4.44
N SER A 9 -14.32 14.82 5.10
CA SER A 9 -13.36 13.90 4.52
C SER A 9 -14.07 12.61 4.14
N ASN A 10 -14.27 12.34 2.84
CA ASN A 10 -14.80 11.06 2.42
C ASN A 10 -13.70 10.02 2.47
N LYS A 11 -14.02 8.88 3.08
CA LYS A 11 -13.14 7.71 3.14
C LYS A 11 -13.53 6.72 2.05
N LYS A 12 -12.59 6.41 1.16
CA LYS A 12 -12.77 5.48 0.02
C LYS A 12 -11.65 4.45 0.04
N ALA A 13 -11.94 3.20 -0.29
CA ALA A 13 -10.92 2.16 -0.35
C ALA A 13 -10.97 1.35 -1.63
N LEU A 14 -9.79 0.95 -2.12
CA LEU A 14 -9.60 -0.04 -3.16
C LEU A 14 -8.77 -1.19 -2.58
N LEU A 15 -9.37 -2.38 -2.51
CA LEU A 15 -8.75 -3.56 -1.90
C LEU A 15 -8.57 -4.66 -2.95
N ILE A 16 -7.32 -4.97 -3.27
CA ILE A 16 -6.94 -5.92 -4.31
C ILE A 16 -6.22 -7.11 -3.66
N GLY A 17 -6.73 -8.32 -3.87
CA GLY A 17 -6.14 -9.55 -3.34
C GLY A 17 -6.08 -10.64 -4.40
N CYS A 18 -4.87 -10.97 -4.86
CA CYS A 18 -4.63 -11.95 -5.91
C CYS A 18 -4.13 -13.26 -5.31
N ASN A 19 -4.92 -14.34 -5.45
CA ASN A 19 -4.51 -15.68 -4.99
C ASN A 19 -3.94 -16.54 -6.13
N TYR A 20 -4.09 -16.15 -7.40
CA TYR A 20 -3.71 -16.94 -8.57
C TYR A 20 -4.29 -18.37 -8.55
N ILE A 21 -5.58 -18.49 -8.18
CA ILE A 21 -6.26 -19.77 -7.92
C ILE A 21 -6.14 -20.72 -9.11
N GLY A 22 -5.64 -21.94 -8.88
CA GLY A 22 -5.53 -22.97 -9.91
C GLY A 22 -4.30 -22.83 -10.82
N THR A 23 -3.37 -21.95 -10.48
CA THR A 23 -2.08 -21.79 -11.18
C THR A 23 -0.95 -22.40 -10.35
N LYS A 24 0.25 -22.54 -10.94
CA LYS A 24 1.44 -23.03 -10.22
C LYS A 24 1.97 -22.03 -9.17
N ASP A 25 1.56 -20.76 -9.28
CA ASP A 25 1.99 -19.64 -8.43
C ASP A 25 0.89 -19.27 -7.42
N GLU A 26 0.02 -20.23 -7.07
CA GLU A 26 -1.13 -20.01 -6.18
C GLU A 26 -0.72 -19.60 -4.75
N LEU A 27 -1.40 -18.58 -4.24
CA LEU A 27 -1.34 -18.08 -2.88
C LEU A 27 -2.65 -18.34 -2.14
N HIS A 28 -2.60 -18.37 -0.81
CA HIS A 28 -3.78 -18.65 0.02
C HIS A 28 -4.14 -17.53 1.01
N GLY A 29 -3.29 -16.52 1.17
CA GLY A 29 -3.44 -15.43 2.14
C GLY A 29 -4.15 -14.17 1.62
N CYS A 30 -3.94 -13.80 0.35
CA CYS A 30 -4.21 -12.45 -0.15
C CYS A 30 -5.70 -12.07 -0.12
N ILE A 31 -6.58 -12.99 -0.50
CA ILE A 31 -8.04 -12.78 -0.37
C ILE A 31 -8.46 -12.61 1.09
N ASN A 32 -7.79 -13.27 2.04
CA ASN A 32 -8.10 -13.12 3.46
C ASN A 32 -7.56 -11.79 4.00
N ASP A 33 -6.41 -11.31 3.53
CA ASP A 33 -5.89 -9.98 3.85
C ASP A 33 -6.89 -8.88 3.49
N VAL A 34 -7.46 -8.95 2.28
CA VAL A 34 -8.58 -8.08 1.84
C VAL A 34 -9.75 -8.14 2.82
N LYS A 35 -10.19 -9.33 3.23
CA LYS A 35 -11.32 -9.48 4.17
C LYS A 35 -11.03 -8.85 5.53
N PHE A 36 -9.85 -9.06 6.08
CA PHE A 36 -9.50 -8.54 7.41
C PHE A 36 -9.31 -7.03 7.40
N ILE A 37 -8.67 -6.48 6.36
CA ILE A 37 -8.52 -5.03 6.17
C ILE A 37 -9.90 -4.39 5.98
N LYS A 38 -10.75 -4.93 5.10
CA LYS A 38 -12.13 -4.46 4.92
C LYS A 38 -12.88 -4.38 6.25
N LYS A 39 -12.86 -5.45 7.04
CA LYS A 39 -13.54 -5.48 8.35
C LYS A 39 -13.01 -4.40 9.29
N LYS A 40 -11.69 -4.16 9.30
CA LYS A 40 -11.07 -3.12 10.13
C LYS A 40 -11.45 -1.71 9.65
N LEU A 41 -11.45 -1.46 8.34
CA LEU A 41 -11.86 -0.19 7.75
C LEU A 41 -13.33 0.15 8.06
N GLU A 42 -14.23 -0.81 7.87
CA GLU A 42 -15.66 -0.64 8.15
C GLU A 42 -15.96 -0.48 9.65
N GLY A 43 -15.28 -1.25 10.50
CA GLY A 43 -15.57 -1.29 11.93
C GLY A 43 -14.90 -0.20 12.76
N SER A 44 -13.59 0.01 12.57
CA SER A 44 -12.80 0.93 13.40
C SER A 44 -12.57 2.29 12.77
N TYR A 45 -12.61 2.39 11.43
CA TYR A 45 -12.16 3.59 10.71
C TYR A 45 -13.25 4.31 9.93
N GLY A 46 -14.50 3.86 10.02
CA GLY A 46 -15.67 4.58 9.49
C GLY A 46 -15.77 4.61 7.96
N PHE A 47 -15.15 3.65 7.26
CA PHE A 47 -15.33 3.52 5.82
C PHE A 47 -16.72 2.95 5.52
N SER A 48 -17.52 3.66 4.73
CA SER A 48 -18.81 3.13 4.26
C SER A 48 -18.57 1.95 3.32
N LYS A 49 -19.40 0.89 3.44
CA LYS A 49 -19.36 -0.27 2.54
C LYS A 49 -19.49 0.12 1.06
N SER A 50 -20.27 1.16 0.76
CA SER A 50 -20.46 1.68 -0.59
C SER A 50 -19.20 2.31 -1.20
N ASN A 51 -18.25 2.70 -0.36
CA ASN A 51 -17.02 3.37 -0.76
C ASN A 51 -15.82 2.41 -0.78
N ILE A 52 -16.04 1.11 -0.64
CA ILE A 52 -14.99 0.08 -0.68
C ILE A 52 -15.15 -0.75 -1.95
N ILE A 53 -14.20 -0.62 -2.87
CA ILE A 53 -14.10 -1.46 -4.07
C ILE A 53 -13.21 -2.65 -3.74
N ILE A 54 -13.65 -3.84 -4.12
CA ILE A 54 -12.92 -5.10 -3.87
C ILE A 54 -12.64 -5.78 -5.20
N MET A 55 -11.39 -6.17 -5.42
CA MET A 55 -10.97 -6.95 -6.58
C MET A 55 -10.20 -8.19 -6.13
N THR A 56 -10.73 -9.37 -6.46
CA THR A 56 -10.11 -10.66 -6.10
C THR A 56 -10.35 -11.68 -7.19
N ASP A 57 -9.62 -12.78 -7.21
CA ASP A 57 -9.84 -13.93 -8.11
C ASP A 57 -11.27 -14.50 -8.05
N LYS A 58 -11.98 -14.28 -6.94
CA LYS A 58 -13.39 -14.68 -6.78
C LYS A 58 -14.39 -13.62 -7.26
N SER A 59 -13.92 -12.45 -7.66
CA SER A 59 -14.76 -11.36 -8.15
C SER A 59 -15.13 -11.60 -9.61
N LYS A 60 -16.38 -11.28 -9.98
CA LYS A 60 -16.81 -11.30 -11.39
C LYS A 60 -16.32 -10.03 -12.10
N LYS A 61 -16.35 -10.04 -13.44
CA LYS A 61 -16.15 -8.81 -14.24
C LYS A 61 -17.13 -7.72 -13.77
N PRO A 62 -16.70 -6.45 -13.66
CA PRO A 62 -15.39 -5.91 -14.05
C PRO A 62 -14.28 -6.02 -12.98
N PHE A 63 -14.55 -6.59 -11.80
CA PHE A 63 -13.65 -6.57 -10.65
C PHE A 63 -12.70 -7.78 -10.55
N TYR A 64 -12.67 -8.65 -11.57
CA TYR A 64 -11.63 -9.67 -11.69
C TYR A 64 -10.27 -8.98 -11.94
N PRO A 65 -9.24 -9.19 -11.10
CA PRO A 65 -8.06 -8.31 -10.99
C PRO A 65 -7.01 -8.54 -12.09
N THR A 66 -7.39 -8.38 -13.36
CA THR A 66 -6.45 -8.32 -14.48
C THR A 66 -5.71 -6.98 -14.52
N LYS A 67 -4.57 -6.89 -15.23
CA LYS A 67 -3.85 -5.62 -15.45
C LYS A 67 -4.77 -4.49 -15.86
N THR A 68 -5.57 -4.73 -16.90
CA THR A 68 -6.49 -3.73 -17.45
C THR A 68 -7.55 -3.30 -16.44
N ASN A 69 -8.12 -4.24 -15.69
CA ASN A 69 -9.19 -3.93 -14.73
C ASN A 69 -8.64 -3.18 -13.52
N ILE A 70 -7.46 -3.57 -13.02
CA ILE A 70 -6.79 -2.87 -11.90
C ILE A 70 -6.49 -1.43 -12.30
N LEU A 71 -5.83 -1.19 -13.44
CA LEU A 71 -5.48 0.17 -13.88
C LEU A 71 -6.73 1.03 -14.10
N LYS A 72 -7.77 0.51 -14.76
CA LYS A 72 -9.03 1.24 -14.94
C LYS A 72 -9.69 1.60 -13.61
N THR A 73 -9.75 0.65 -12.68
CA THR A 73 -10.35 0.86 -11.36
C THR A 73 -9.53 1.84 -10.53
N PHE A 74 -8.20 1.73 -10.57
CA PHE A 74 -7.28 2.62 -9.87
C PHE A 74 -7.40 4.07 -10.37
N ILE A 75 -7.43 4.28 -11.68
CA ILE A 75 -7.65 5.61 -12.27
C ILE A 75 -9.00 6.19 -11.83
N SER A 76 -10.09 5.41 -11.89
CA SER A 76 -11.41 5.85 -11.44
C SER A 76 -11.43 6.15 -9.93
N PHE A 77 -10.73 5.35 -9.13
CA PHE A 77 -10.62 5.50 -7.70
C PHE A 77 -9.91 6.82 -7.34
N LEU A 78 -8.76 7.10 -7.94
CA LEU A 78 -8.02 8.35 -7.76
C LEU A 78 -8.82 9.56 -8.26
N SER A 79 -9.38 9.47 -9.47
CA SER A 79 -10.15 10.57 -10.08
C SER A 79 -11.42 10.93 -9.32
N SER A 80 -11.92 10.01 -8.48
CA SER A 80 -13.07 10.29 -7.62
C SER A 80 -12.73 11.16 -6.42
N SER A 81 -11.45 11.41 -6.12
CA SER A 81 -11.01 12.16 -4.95
C SER A 81 -11.31 13.65 -5.05
N THR A 82 -11.67 14.25 -3.92
CA THR A 82 -11.85 15.69 -3.76
C THR A 82 -11.00 16.21 -2.59
N ALA A 83 -10.97 17.52 -2.38
CA ALA A 83 -10.19 18.11 -1.29
C ALA A 83 -10.58 17.52 0.08
N GLY A 84 -9.57 17.06 0.84
CA GLY A 84 -9.75 16.45 2.15
C GLY A 84 -10.10 14.96 2.15
N ASP A 85 -10.33 14.33 0.99
CA ASP A 85 -10.64 12.90 0.93
C ASP A 85 -9.44 12.03 1.39
N LEU A 86 -9.78 10.89 2.02
CA LEU A 86 -8.85 9.83 2.37
C LEU A 86 -9.12 8.60 1.51
N LEU A 87 -8.13 8.24 0.69
CA LEU A 87 -8.12 7.06 -0.14
C LEU A 87 -7.21 6.00 0.51
N PHE A 88 -7.73 4.79 0.69
CA PHE A 88 -6.97 3.63 1.18
C PHE A 88 -6.78 2.62 0.05
N LEU A 89 -5.53 2.27 -0.26
CA LEU A 89 -5.20 1.21 -1.21
C LEU A 89 -4.59 0.02 -0.47
N LEU A 90 -5.10 -1.18 -0.70
CA LEU A 90 -4.42 -2.43 -0.38
C LEU A 90 -4.13 -3.19 -1.67
N PHE A 91 -2.90 -3.61 -1.85
CA PHE A 91 -2.56 -4.71 -2.75
C PHE A 91 -1.92 -5.85 -1.94
N SER A 92 -2.44 -7.06 -2.12
CA SER A 92 -1.83 -8.28 -1.59
C SER A 92 -1.76 -9.32 -2.71
N GLY A 93 -0.56 -9.85 -2.95
CA GLY A 93 -0.28 -10.75 -4.08
C GLY A 93 1.22 -10.83 -4.37
N HIS A 94 1.55 -11.40 -5.53
CA HIS A 94 2.92 -11.43 -6.03
C HIS A 94 3.41 -10.05 -6.45
N GLY A 95 4.70 -9.82 -6.22
CA GLY A 95 5.48 -8.75 -6.82
C GLY A 95 6.68 -9.34 -7.55
N SER A 96 7.17 -8.64 -8.56
CA SER A 96 8.33 -9.02 -9.37
C SER A 96 9.13 -7.79 -9.75
N THR A 97 10.26 -7.99 -10.41
CA THR A 97 11.01 -6.91 -11.06
C THR A 97 11.10 -7.13 -12.57
N THR A 98 11.35 -6.07 -13.33
CA THR A 98 11.69 -6.10 -14.76
C THR A 98 12.84 -5.12 -15.03
N ILE A 99 13.55 -5.26 -16.15
CA ILE A 99 14.59 -4.30 -16.55
C ILE A 99 13.99 -2.90 -16.67
N ASP A 100 14.58 -1.95 -15.93
CA ASP A 100 14.28 -0.53 -16.01
C ASP A 100 14.77 0.03 -17.36
N LYS A 101 13.89 0.79 -18.02
CA LYS A 101 14.16 1.43 -19.32
C LYS A 101 14.26 2.94 -19.24
N ASN A 102 13.82 3.57 -18.16
CA ASN A 102 13.78 5.01 -17.98
C ASN A 102 14.96 5.49 -17.09
N THR A 103 15.67 4.57 -16.42
CA THR A 103 16.85 4.78 -15.57
C THR A 103 16.60 5.60 -14.30
N ASP A 104 15.38 5.63 -13.76
CA ASP A 104 15.08 6.24 -12.48
C ASP A 104 15.58 5.39 -11.31
N GLU A 105 15.57 4.06 -11.45
CA GLU A 105 16.01 3.15 -10.40
C GLU A 105 17.52 2.97 -10.32
N THR A 106 18.03 2.88 -9.08
CA THR A 106 19.49 2.78 -8.84
C THR A 106 20.04 1.38 -9.06
N ASN A 107 19.16 0.37 -9.03
CA ASN A 107 19.47 -1.04 -9.26
C ASN A 107 19.25 -1.46 -10.74
N GLY A 108 18.67 -0.57 -11.57
CA GLY A 108 18.33 -0.84 -12.98
C GLY A 108 17.14 -1.78 -13.18
N LEU A 109 16.24 -1.90 -12.20
CA LEU A 109 15.06 -2.77 -12.24
C LEU A 109 13.81 -2.00 -11.78
N ASP A 110 12.75 -2.00 -12.58
CA ASP A 110 11.41 -1.54 -12.17
C ASP A 110 10.76 -2.62 -11.29
N GLU A 111 10.12 -2.21 -10.21
CA GLU A 111 9.22 -3.06 -9.42
C GLU A 111 7.85 -3.19 -10.10
N MET A 112 7.22 -4.34 -9.92
CA MET A 112 5.89 -4.61 -10.46
C MET A 112 5.02 -5.36 -9.46
N ILE A 113 3.75 -4.96 -9.40
CA ILE A 113 2.70 -5.85 -8.87
C ILE A 113 2.24 -6.79 -9.97
N ILE A 114 1.85 -8.01 -9.60
CA ILE A 114 1.43 -9.06 -10.54
C ILE A 114 -0.09 -9.29 -10.43
N PRO A 115 -0.88 -8.85 -11.42
CA PRO A 115 -2.30 -9.17 -11.54
C PRO A 115 -2.54 -10.67 -11.83
N VAL A 116 -3.79 -11.15 -11.73
CA VAL A 116 -4.11 -12.59 -11.94
C VAL A 116 -3.93 -13.09 -13.36
N ASP A 117 -3.82 -12.19 -14.34
CA ASP A 117 -3.48 -12.52 -15.73
C ASP A 117 -1.96 -12.46 -16.01
N PHE A 118 -1.14 -12.32 -14.95
CA PHE A 118 0.33 -12.25 -14.99
C PHE A 118 0.91 -11.13 -15.85
N ASN A 119 0.08 -10.21 -16.31
CA ASN A 119 0.51 -9.00 -17.00
C ASN A 119 0.93 -7.98 -15.94
N GLY A 120 2.22 -7.94 -15.59
CA GLY A 120 2.75 -7.04 -14.54
C GLY A 120 2.39 -5.56 -14.74
N ILE A 121 2.11 -4.86 -13.64
CA ILE A 121 1.95 -3.40 -13.60
C ILE A 121 3.18 -2.83 -12.92
N LYS A 122 3.89 -1.94 -13.63
CA LYS A 122 5.09 -1.26 -13.14
C LYS A 122 4.73 -0.18 -12.13
N ASP A 123 5.62 0.03 -11.17
CA ASP A 123 5.72 1.23 -10.35
C ASP A 123 5.48 2.52 -11.14
N ASP A 124 6.12 2.64 -12.28
CA ASP A 124 6.14 3.76 -13.20
C ASP A 124 4.74 4.02 -13.80
N ASP A 125 3.96 2.95 -14.04
CA ASP A 125 2.55 3.03 -14.46
C ASP A 125 1.67 3.54 -13.31
N LEU A 126 1.93 3.09 -12.08
CA LEU A 126 1.18 3.49 -10.88
C LEU A 126 1.48 4.95 -10.52
N LYS A 127 2.75 5.36 -10.55
CA LYS A 127 3.20 6.74 -10.29
C LYS A 127 2.55 7.71 -11.26
N LYS A 128 2.55 7.40 -12.56
CA LYS A 128 1.87 8.22 -13.58
C LYS A 128 0.38 8.36 -13.32
N CYS A 129 -0.29 7.31 -12.83
CA CYS A 129 -1.70 7.41 -12.45
C CYS A 129 -1.90 8.33 -11.23
N ILE A 130 -1.08 8.18 -10.19
CA ILE A 130 -1.13 9.02 -8.99
C ILE A 130 -0.94 10.49 -9.34
N ASP A 131 0.12 10.82 -10.07
CA ASP A 131 0.45 12.21 -10.41
C ASP A 131 -0.60 12.87 -11.29
N LYS A 132 -1.26 12.09 -12.14
CA LYS A 132 -2.26 12.60 -13.07
C LYS A 132 -3.65 12.74 -12.47
N TYR A 133 -4.06 11.81 -11.59
CA TYR A 133 -5.46 11.67 -11.20
C TYR A 133 -5.76 11.91 -9.73
N LEU A 134 -4.78 11.89 -8.83
CA LEU A 134 -5.01 12.17 -7.41
C LEU A 134 -5.22 13.67 -7.19
N HIS A 135 -6.31 14.05 -6.52
CA HIS A 135 -6.55 15.43 -6.14
C HIS A 135 -5.44 15.95 -5.22
N LYS A 136 -4.93 17.16 -5.48
CA LYS A 136 -3.78 17.76 -4.77
C LYS A 136 -3.96 17.90 -3.25
N ASP A 137 -5.21 18.03 -2.81
CA ASP A 137 -5.58 18.17 -1.39
C ASP A 137 -6.18 16.87 -0.81
N ALA A 138 -6.06 15.74 -1.52
CA ALA A 138 -6.46 14.43 -1.02
C ALA A 138 -5.25 13.65 -0.46
N THR A 139 -5.53 12.66 0.38
CA THR A 139 -4.52 11.72 0.90
C THR A 139 -4.75 10.32 0.32
N LEU A 140 -3.72 9.71 -0.24
CA LEU A 140 -3.66 8.29 -0.56
C LEU A 140 -2.75 7.58 0.45
N PHE A 141 -3.32 6.66 1.22
CA PHE A 141 -2.57 5.73 2.05
C PHE A 141 -2.57 4.35 1.43
N ALA A 142 -1.41 3.87 1.01
CA ALA A 142 -1.24 2.60 0.31
C ALA A 142 -0.51 1.56 1.17
N VAL A 143 -0.98 0.32 1.11
CA VAL A 143 -0.42 -0.82 1.81
C VAL A 143 -0.15 -1.91 0.77
N PHE A 144 1.11 -2.31 0.63
CA PHE A 144 1.51 -3.39 -0.27
C PHE A 144 2.04 -4.57 0.53
N ASP A 145 1.31 -5.68 0.48
CA ASP A 145 1.75 -6.98 1.01
C ASP A 145 2.18 -7.87 -0.16
N SER A 146 3.35 -7.54 -0.73
CA SER A 146 3.98 -8.25 -1.86
C SER A 146 5.50 -8.17 -1.77
N CYS A 147 6.21 -9.11 -2.42
CA CYS A 147 7.66 -8.99 -2.66
C CYS A 147 7.97 -7.73 -3.47
N PHE A 148 9.22 -7.25 -3.43
CA PHE A 148 9.74 -6.20 -4.31
C PHE A 148 8.81 -4.98 -4.38
N SER A 149 8.43 -4.48 -3.21
CA SER A 149 7.42 -3.42 -3.11
C SER A 149 7.85 -2.22 -2.28
N GLY A 150 9.12 -2.10 -1.88
CA GLY A 150 9.62 -0.94 -1.13
C GLY A 150 9.50 0.37 -1.91
N SER A 151 9.69 0.30 -3.23
CA SER A 151 9.61 1.43 -4.17
C SER A 151 8.43 1.38 -5.14
N VAL A 152 7.46 0.47 -5.01
CA VAL A 152 6.39 0.21 -6.03
C VAL A 152 5.47 1.39 -6.42
N LEU A 153 5.65 2.56 -5.82
CA LEU A 153 4.95 3.81 -6.16
C LEU A 153 5.92 4.96 -6.49
N ASP A 154 7.22 4.72 -6.67
CA ASP A 154 8.28 5.71 -6.95
C ASP A 154 8.22 6.95 -6.08
N LEU A 155 7.93 6.74 -4.79
CA LEU A 155 7.79 7.84 -3.85
C LEU A 155 9.16 8.40 -3.49
N LYS A 156 9.25 9.73 -3.52
CA LYS A 156 10.50 10.46 -3.34
C LYS A 156 11.18 10.19 -1.99
N TYR A 157 10.42 10.06 -0.92
CA TYR A 157 10.97 9.94 0.43
C TYR A 157 10.81 8.51 0.96
N GLN A 158 11.92 7.89 1.36
CA GLN A 158 11.94 6.61 2.06
C GLN A 158 12.41 6.78 3.51
N TYR A 159 11.76 6.08 4.43
CA TYR A 159 12.01 6.20 5.86
C TYR A 159 12.52 4.88 6.43
N THR A 160 13.79 4.86 6.79
CA THR A 160 14.41 3.68 7.41
C THR A 160 14.02 3.51 8.87
N CYS A 161 13.44 4.54 9.52
CA CYS A 161 13.05 4.64 10.94
C CYS A 161 13.79 3.62 11.82
N THR A 162 15.08 3.86 12.06
CA THR A 162 15.77 3.18 13.15
C THR A 162 15.42 3.89 14.46
N ILE A 163 15.55 3.20 15.59
CA ILE A 163 15.18 3.70 16.92
C ILE A 163 15.79 5.09 17.19
N ASN A 164 16.93 5.41 16.58
CA ASN A 164 17.72 6.62 16.82
C ASN A 164 17.79 7.64 15.65
N ASN A 165 17.06 7.48 14.53
CA ASN A 165 17.19 8.43 13.42
C ASN A 165 15.89 8.67 12.64
N ASN A 166 15.47 9.94 12.57
CA ASN A 166 14.34 10.44 11.75
C ASN A 166 14.77 10.74 10.30
N LYS A 167 15.91 10.22 9.84
CA LYS A 167 16.42 10.53 8.50
C LYS A 167 15.59 9.83 7.44
N ASN A 168 15.04 10.61 6.53
CA ASN A 168 14.57 10.11 5.25
C ASN A 168 15.75 10.04 4.26
N ILE A 169 15.59 9.17 3.27
CA ILE A 169 16.42 9.14 2.07
C ILE A 169 15.52 9.67 0.96
N ALA A 170 15.93 10.76 0.32
CA ALA A 170 15.20 11.34 -0.80
C ALA A 170 15.82 10.87 -2.12
N ASN A 171 15.03 10.26 -2.99
CA ASN A 171 15.44 10.00 -4.38
C ASN A 171 15.37 11.31 -5.16
N ALA A 172 16.54 11.86 -5.52
CA ALA A 172 16.64 13.15 -6.21
C ALA A 172 16.04 13.15 -7.62
N LYS A 173 15.84 11.98 -8.24
CA LYS A 173 15.20 11.86 -9.55
C LYS A 173 13.68 11.98 -9.48
N ASN A 174 13.10 11.70 -8.32
CA ASN A 174 11.65 11.70 -8.14
C ASN A 174 11.18 13.08 -7.66
N ILE A 175 10.06 13.53 -8.21
CA ILE A 175 9.39 14.77 -7.79
C ILE A 175 8.32 14.47 -6.74
N ASP A 176 7.99 15.50 -5.95
CA ASP A 176 6.91 15.42 -4.98
C ASP A 176 5.59 15.12 -5.69
N THR A 177 4.76 14.27 -5.09
CA THR A 177 3.41 14.02 -5.58
C THR A 177 2.53 15.26 -5.38
N LEU A 178 1.54 15.48 -6.25
CA LEU A 178 0.58 16.59 -6.08
C LEU A 178 -0.25 16.43 -4.80
N GLY A 179 -0.87 15.26 -4.62
CA GLY A 179 -1.57 14.86 -3.41
C GLY A 179 -0.62 14.39 -2.31
N ASN A 180 -1.16 14.14 -1.11
CA ASN A 180 -0.42 13.51 -0.04
C ASN A 180 -0.42 11.99 -0.24
N VAL A 181 0.72 11.38 -0.53
CA VAL A 181 0.82 9.93 -0.77
C VAL A 181 1.73 9.32 0.28
N ILE A 182 1.25 8.32 0.99
CA ILE A 182 2.01 7.60 2.00
C ILE A 182 1.82 6.11 1.78
N MET A 183 2.90 5.34 1.88
CA MET A 183 2.91 3.93 1.59
C MET A 183 3.66 3.15 2.67
N ILE A 184 3.11 2.00 3.06
CA ILE A 184 3.84 0.98 3.81
C ILE A 184 3.91 -0.30 2.98
N SER A 185 5.12 -0.80 2.76
CA SER A 185 5.36 -2.08 2.10
C SER A 185 5.75 -3.16 3.11
N GLY A 186 5.45 -4.42 2.77
CA GLY A 186 5.79 -5.59 3.59
C GLY A 186 7.25 -6.05 3.44
N CYS A 187 7.99 -5.58 2.45
CA CYS A 187 9.34 -6.05 2.17
C CYS A 187 10.29 -4.93 1.69
N LYS A 188 11.60 -5.16 1.86
CA LYS A 188 12.67 -4.40 1.23
C LYS A 188 12.92 -4.96 -0.18
N ASP A 189 13.30 -4.13 -1.14
CA ASP A 189 13.47 -4.48 -2.57
C ASP A 189 14.51 -5.59 -2.87
N SER A 190 15.28 -6.01 -1.85
CA SER A 190 16.27 -7.09 -1.96
C SER A 190 15.87 -8.40 -1.28
N GLN A 191 14.63 -8.54 -0.83
CA GLN A 191 14.16 -9.72 -0.11
C GLN A 191 12.97 -10.36 -0.82
N THR A 192 13.07 -11.67 -1.07
CA THR A 192 11.92 -12.49 -1.43
C THR A 192 10.95 -12.47 -0.25
N SER A 193 9.67 -12.13 -0.48
CA SER A 193 8.63 -12.49 0.49
C SER A 193 8.57 -14.00 0.44
N GLU A 194 9.24 -14.67 1.37
CA GLU A 194 8.93 -16.05 1.65
C GLU A 194 7.43 -16.05 1.96
N ASP A 195 6.66 -16.74 1.12
CA ASP A 195 5.43 -17.36 1.59
C ASP A 195 5.87 -18.30 2.71
N ALA A 196 6.01 -17.73 3.89
CA ALA A 196 6.07 -18.54 5.06
C ALA A 196 4.79 -19.38 4.98
N TYR A 197 4.97 -20.70 4.96
CA TYR A 197 3.93 -21.65 5.29
C TYR A 197 3.55 -21.39 6.75
N ILE A 198 2.92 -20.25 7.00
CA ILE A 198 2.44 -19.88 8.31
C ILE A 198 1.16 -20.66 8.47
N LYS A 199 0.97 -21.24 9.65
CA LYS A 199 -0.35 -21.68 10.14
C LYS A 199 -1.37 -20.53 10.26
N LEU A 200 -1.10 -19.35 9.67
CA LEU A 200 -1.98 -18.20 9.63
C LEU A 200 -2.70 -18.17 8.27
N PRO A 201 -4.01 -17.91 8.26
CA PRO A 201 -4.78 -17.84 7.02
C PRO A 201 -4.55 -16.55 6.22
N ARG A 202 -3.42 -15.83 6.39
CA ARG A 202 -3.21 -14.45 5.91
C ARG A 202 -1.72 -14.09 5.79
N GLY A 203 -1.36 -13.03 5.05
CA GLY A 203 0.01 -12.53 4.92
C GLY A 203 0.63 -12.06 6.24
N ALA A 204 1.93 -12.33 6.45
CA ALA A 204 2.64 -11.98 7.69
C ALA A 204 2.63 -10.48 7.96
N PHE A 205 2.89 -9.66 6.93
CA PHE A 205 2.88 -8.21 7.06
C PHE A 205 1.48 -7.69 7.39
N THR A 206 0.44 -8.08 6.63
CA THR A 206 -0.95 -7.68 6.94
C THR A 206 -1.37 -8.10 8.34
N TRP A 207 -0.97 -9.29 8.81
CA TRP A 207 -1.17 -9.71 10.20
C TRP A 207 -0.51 -8.76 11.20
N ALA A 208 0.77 -8.46 11.02
CA ALA A 208 1.53 -7.58 11.92
C ALA A 208 0.97 -6.15 11.90
N PHE A 209 0.63 -5.62 10.73
CA PHE A 209 -0.02 -4.32 10.54
C PHE A 209 -1.34 -4.25 11.31
N LEU A 210 -2.27 -5.17 11.06
CA LEU A 210 -3.58 -5.17 11.71
C LEU A 210 -3.52 -5.34 13.23
N ASN A 211 -2.56 -6.10 13.75
CA ASN A 211 -2.39 -6.25 15.20
C ASN A 211 -1.70 -5.04 15.84
N SER A 212 -0.78 -4.38 15.13
CA SER A 212 -0.19 -3.12 15.58
C SER A 212 -1.27 -2.04 15.72
N LEU A 213 -2.24 -1.99 14.79
CA LEU A 213 -3.39 -1.09 14.84
C LEU A 213 -4.41 -1.34 15.97
N LYS A 214 -4.19 -2.33 16.83
CA LYS A 214 -5.02 -2.57 18.03
C LYS A 214 -4.40 -1.99 19.30
N ASP A 215 -3.10 -1.68 19.26
CA ASP A 215 -2.37 -1.21 20.42
C ASP A 215 -2.64 0.29 20.60
N PRO A 216 -3.28 0.71 21.71
CA PRO A 216 -3.65 2.11 21.93
C PRO A 216 -2.44 3.03 22.12
N ASN A 217 -1.24 2.45 22.33
CA ASN A 217 0.00 3.21 22.46
C ASN A 217 0.63 3.56 21.11
N ILE A 218 0.06 3.07 20.00
CA ILE A 218 0.52 3.44 18.66
C ILE A 218 -0.05 4.81 18.30
N ILE A 219 0.78 5.82 18.50
CA ILE A 219 0.43 7.22 18.28
C ILE A 219 1.05 7.71 16.97
N THR A 220 2.32 7.36 16.72
CA THR A 220 3.12 7.89 15.62
C THR A 220 3.42 6.88 14.52
N TRP A 221 3.85 7.36 13.35
CA TRP A 221 4.36 6.51 12.26
C TRP A 221 5.53 5.65 12.69
N LYS A 222 6.43 6.21 13.49
CA LYS A 222 7.57 5.53 14.06
C LYS A 222 7.12 4.39 14.98
N ASP A 223 6.12 4.61 15.82
CA ASP A 223 5.58 3.57 16.71
C ASP A 223 4.98 2.42 15.89
N LEU A 224 4.15 2.76 14.91
CA LEU A 224 3.51 1.78 14.03
C LEU A 224 4.56 0.92 13.32
N LEU A 225 5.52 1.55 12.64
CA LEU A 225 6.53 0.80 11.87
C LEU A 225 7.42 -0.05 12.78
N SER A 226 7.79 0.48 13.96
CA SER A 226 8.58 -0.24 14.97
C SER A 226 7.84 -1.45 15.53
N LYS A 227 6.53 -1.31 15.80
CA LYS A 227 5.69 -2.41 16.28
C LYS A 227 5.54 -3.50 15.23
N ILE A 228 5.27 -3.15 13.98
CA ILE A 228 5.13 -4.12 12.88
C ILE A 228 6.45 -4.91 12.74
N ARG A 229 7.59 -4.22 12.67
CA ARG A 229 8.92 -4.85 12.59
C ARG A 229 9.21 -5.76 13.77
N GLY A 230 8.86 -5.33 15.00
CA GLY A 230 9.01 -6.14 16.20
C GLY A 230 8.17 -7.42 16.17
N MET A 231 6.91 -7.33 15.72
CA MET A 231 6.03 -8.49 15.57
C MET A 231 6.52 -9.48 14.51
N LEU A 232 7.00 -8.95 13.37
CA LEU A 232 7.54 -9.78 12.29
C LEU A 232 8.81 -10.51 12.72
N LYS A 233 9.77 -9.78 13.29
CA LYS A 233 11.02 -10.35 13.80
C LYS A 233 10.77 -11.37 14.92
N GLY A 234 9.87 -11.06 15.86
CA GLY A 234 9.52 -11.97 16.96
C GLY A 234 8.75 -13.22 16.53
N SER A 235 8.29 -13.27 15.28
CA SER A 235 7.62 -14.42 14.67
C SER A 235 8.47 -15.05 13.55
N ASP A 236 9.79 -14.78 13.56
CA ASP A 236 10.78 -15.31 12.62
C ASP A 236 10.55 -14.97 11.14
N PHE A 237 9.82 -13.88 10.85
CA PHE A 237 9.71 -13.35 9.49
C PHE A 237 10.93 -12.50 9.14
N LYS A 238 11.49 -12.76 7.95
CA LYS A 238 12.62 -12.00 7.39
C LYS A 238 12.22 -10.63 6.82
N GLN A 239 10.92 -10.41 6.65
CA GLN A 239 10.32 -9.19 6.12
C GLN A 239 10.71 -7.97 6.95
N ILE A 240 11.17 -6.91 6.28
CA ILE A 240 11.46 -5.61 6.89
C ILE A 240 10.55 -4.56 6.23
N PRO A 241 9.42 -4.22 6.86
CA PRO A 241 8.53 -3.21 6.34
C PRO A 241 9.19 -1.86 6.16
N GLN A 242 8.83 -1.17 5.08
CA GLN A 242 9.31 0.17 4.76
C GLN A 242 8.16 1.17 4.74
N LEU A 243 8.46 2.41 5.09
CA LEU A 243 7.55 3.55 4.97
C LEU A 243 8.12 4.49 3.91
N SER A 244 7.29 4.93 2.99
CA SER A 244 7.65 5.91 1.97
C SER A 244 6.53 6.93 1.79
N SER A 245 6.87 8.11 1.26
CA SER A 245 5.90 9.16 1.01
C SER A 245 6.30 10.05 -0.17
N GLY A 246 5.28 10.61 -0.84
CA GLY A 246 5.47 11.53 -1.96
C GLY A 246 5.84 12.96 -1.52
N LYS A 247 5.51 13.34 -0.29
CA LYS A 247 5.91 14.60 0.37
C LYS A 247 6.57 14.28 1.71
N PRO A 248 7.46 15.13 2.25
CA PRO A 248 8.11 14.83 3.51
C PRO A 248 7.09 14.81 4.66
N ILE A 249 7.07 13.71 5.42
CA ILE A 249 6.32 13.56 6.67
C ILE A 249 7.24 13.55 7.88
N ASP A 250 6.75 14.06 9.02
CA ASP A 250 7.37 13.84 10.32
C ASP A 250 6.91 12.49 10.87
N VAL A 251 7.83 11.55 11.03
CA VAL A 251 7.54 10.20 11.52
C VAL A 251 7.14 10.17 13.01
N ASN A 252 7.34 11.25 13.74
CA ASN A 252 6.87 11.40 15.13
C ASN A 252 5.51 12.11 15.22
N SER A 253 4.96 12.55 14.08
CA SER A 253 3.59 13.06 14.03
C SER A 253 2.58 11.95 14.25
N LYS A 254 1.41 12.33 14.77
CA LYS A 254 0.29 11.40 14.93
C LYS A 254 -0.16 10.86 13.58
N ILE A 255 -0.60 9.62 13.55
CA ILE A 255 -1.21 9.07 12.33
C ILE A 255 -2.64 9.62 12.22
N CYS A 256 -2.81 10.69 11.44
CA CYS A 256 -4.04 11.48 11.43
C CYS A 256 -5.22 10.90 10.62
N PHE A 257 -5.05 9.73 9.99
CA PHE A 257 -6.08 9.12 9.14
C PHE A 257 -6.59 7.76 9.65
N LEU A 258 -6.03 7.27 10.76
CA LEU A 258 -6.53 6.14 11.55
C LEU A 258 -7.40 6.69 12.69
#